data_AF-A0A7V2X6U0-F1
#
_entry.id   AF-A0A7V2X6U0-F1
#
_cell.length_a   1.000
_cell.length_b   1.000
_cell.length_c   1.000
_cell.angle_alpha   90.00
_cell.angle_beta   90.00
_cell.angle_gamma   90.00
#
_symmetry.space_group_name_H-M   'P 1'
#
loop_
_entity.id
_entity.type
_entity.pdbx_description
1 polymer ?
#
loop_
_entity_poly.entity_id
_entity_poly.type
_entity_poly.pdbx_seq_one_letter_code
_entity_poly.pdbx_strand_id
1 'polypeptide(L)' 'MKTVYVVTMWSGGRPAKKWKTETLPEPLPMGTGVTFISLATRLRVTVIGSVSVEEFESGKEEIESGTYEMPSEPGRLY' A
#
# COMPACT_ATOMS: atom_id res chain seq x y z
N MET A 1 -13.24 0.73 -17.58
CA MET A 1 -12.04 0.30 -16.84
C MET A 1 -11.97 1.14 -15.58
N LYS A 2 -11.66 0.55 -14.41
CA LYS A 2 -11.65 1.27 -13.14
C LYS A 2 -10.22 1.43 -12.66
N THR A 3 -9.80 2.64 -12.30
CA THR A 3 -8.47 2.87 -11.74
C THR A 3 -8.45 2.48 -10.26
N VAL A 4 -7.40 1.81 -9.82
CA VAL A 4 -7.15 1.48 -8.42
C VAL A 4 -5.77 2.01 -8.04
N TYR A 5 -5.68 2.62 -6.87
CA TYR A 5 -4.42 3.09 -6.31
C TYR A 5 -4.01 2.16 -5.18
N VAL A 6 -2.77 1.66 -5.24
CA VAL A 6 -2.15 0.93 -4.14
C VAL A 6 -1.30 1.90 -3.33
N VAL A 7 -1.62 2.03 -2.06
CA VAL A 7 -0.88 2.85 -1.09
C VAL A 7 -0.01 1.93 -0.26
N THR A 8 1.31 2.08 -0.33
CA THR A 8 2.27 1.28 0.46
C THR A 8 2.96 2.18 1.49
N MET A 9 2.80 1.86 2.77
CA MET A 9 3.58 2.46 3.86
C MET A 9 4.88 1.69 4.06
N TRP A 10 5.98 2.42 4.14
CA TRP A 10 7.32 1.88 4.31
C TRP A 10 7.83 2.11 5.73
N SER A 11 8.49 1.10 6.30
CA SER A 11 9.20 1.21 7.57
C SER A 11 10.50 0.43 7.50
N GLY A 12 11.62 1.07 7.86
CA GLY A 12 12.95 0.42 7.82
C GLY A 12 13.35 -0.13 6.44
N GLY A 13 12.90 0.51 5.35
CA GLY A 13 13.19 0.08 3.98
C GLY A 13 12.35 -1.12 3.49
N ARG A 14 11.36 -1.58 4.26
CA ARG A 14 10.46 -2.68 3.89
C ARG A 14 9.00 -2.21 3.82
N PRO A 15 8.16 -2.84 2.98
CA PRO A 15 6.74 -2.53 2.95
C PRO A 15 6.09 -3.02 4.26
N ALA A 16 5.58 -2.10 5.07
CA ALA A 16 4.97 -2.39 6.36
C ALA A 16 3.48 -2.67 6.24
N LYS A 17 2.78 -1.91 5.38
CA LYS A 17 1.34 -2.09 5.15
C LYS A 17 0.93 -1.57 3.78
N LYS A 18 -0.04 -2.25 3.15
CA LYS A 18 -0.62 -1.85 1.87
C LYS A 18 -2.13 -1.63 2.00
N TRP A 19 -2.64 -0.67 1.25
CA TRP A 19 -4.07 -0.43 1.08
C TRP A 19 -4.40 -0.24 -0.39
N LYS A 20 -5.67 -0.43 -0.73
CA LYS A 20 -6.24 -0.09 -2.04
C LYS A 20 -7.26 1.03 -1.87
N THR A 21 -7.35 1.92 -2.84
CA THR A 21 -8.38 2.95 -2.93
C THR A 21 -8.76 3.19 -4.39
N GLU A 22 -9.98 3.66 -4.63
CA GLU A 22 -10.52 3.91 -5.99
C GLU A 22 -10.29 5.36 -6.43
N THR A 23 -9.81 6.19 -5.52
CA THR A 23 -9.59 7.63 -5.71
C THR A 23 -8.14 7.95 -5.39
N LEU A 24 -7.53 8.86 -6.14
CA LEU A 24 -6.16 9.29 -5.88
C LEU A 24 -6.04 9.78 -4.41
N PRO A 25 -5.12 9.22 -3.60
CA PRO A 25 -4.87 9.68 -2.24
C PRO A 25 -4.49 11.16 -2.20
N GLU A 26 -5.09 11.90 -1.28
CA GLU A 26 -4.81 13.32 -1.11
C GLU A 26 -3.55 13.49 -0.25
N PRO A 27 -2.54 14.25 -0.71
CA PRO A 27 -1.35 14.54 0.10
C PRO A 27 -1.71 15.38 1.33
N LEU A 28 -1.07 15.08 2.46
CA LEU A 28 -1.24 15.90 3.67
C LEU A 28 -0.53 17.25 3.52
N PRO A 29 -1.04 18.34 4.15
CA PRO A 29 -0.43 19.68 4.06
C PRO A 29 1.03 19.74 4.53
N MET A 30 1.43 18.86 5.45
CA MET A 30 2.80 18.77 5.97
C MET A 30 3.77 18.05 5.01
N GLY A 31 3.29 17.55 3.86
CA GLY A 31 4.10 16.89 2.82
C GLY A 31 4.41 15.41 3.09
N THR A 32 4.45 14.97 4.35
CA THR A 32 4.86 13.61 4.72
C THR A 32 3.68 12.68 5.02
N GLY A 33 2.83 12.42 4.03
CA GLY A 33 1.74 11.46 4.16
C GLY A 33 0.57 11.69 3.22
N VAL A 34 -0.42 10.81 3.28
CA VAL A 34 -1.62 10.84 2.45
C VAL A 34 -2.88 10.49 3.25
N THR A 35 -4.03 10.97 2.79
CA THR A 35 -5.36 10.57 3.26
C THR A 35 -6.19 10.00 2.12
N PHE A 36 -6.94 8.94 2.38
CA PHE A 36 -7.75 8.26 1.37
C PHE A 36 -8.86 7.44 2.04
N ILE A 37 -9.82 6.93 1.26
CA ILE A 37 -10.82 5.95 1.72
C ILE A 37 -10.34 4.56 1.34
N SER A 38 -10.17 3.68 2.33
CA SER A 38 -9.78 2.29 2.06
C SER A 38 -10.90 1.53 1.36
N LEU A 39 -10.56 0.83 0.27
CA LEU A 39 -11.49 -0.02 -0.47
C LEU A 39 -11.99 -1.19 0.40
N ALA A 40 -11.12 -1.78 1.22
CA ALA A 40 -11.44 -2.95 2.04
C ALA A 40 -12.35 -2.62 3.23
N THR A 41 -12.07 -1.52 3.94
CA THR A 41 -12.80 -1.19 5.18
C THR A 41 -13.84 -0.10 5.01
N ARG A 42 -13.84 0.61 3.86
CA ARG A 42 -14.65 1.83 3.62
C ARG A 42 -14.41 2.96 4.63
N LEU A 43 -13.35 2.88 5.44
CA LEU A 43 -12.98 3.91 6.40
C LEU A 43 -11.97 4.88 5.79
N ARG A 44 -12.02 6.13 6.26
CA ARG A 44 -10.94 7.10 6.00
C ARG A 44 -9.68 6.68 6.73
N VAL A 45 -8.57 6.62 6.00
CA VAL A 45 -7.25 6.29 6.53
C VAL A 45 -6.34 7.48 6.28
N THR A 46 -5.64 7.90 7.33
CA THR A 46 -4.57 8.90 7.23
C THR A 46 -3.27 8.21 7.59
N VAL A 47 -2.32 8.23 6.66
CA VAL A 47 -0.98 7.64 6.84
C VAL A 47 0.02 8.78 6.85
N ILE A 48 0.84 8.83 7.90
CA ILE A 48 1.91 9.82 8.09
C ILE A 48 3.24 9.07 8.01
N GLY A 49 4.19 9.59 7.23
CA GLY A 49 5.51 8.99 7.03
C GLY A 49 5.82 8.63 5.58
N SER A 50 6.76 7.70 5.38
CA SER A 50 7.22 7.25 4.07
C SER A 50 6.15 6.40 3.37
N VAL A 51 5.57 6.93 2.30
CA VAL A 51 4.49 6.28 1.54
C VAL A 51 4.79 6.34 0.05
N SER A 52 4.52 5.25 -0.67
CA SER A 52 4.39 5.25 -2.13
C SER A 52 2.94 5.04 -2.54
N VAL A 53 2.53 5.69 -3.64
CA VAL A 53 1.21 5.54 -4.25
C VAL A 53 1.40 5.13 -5.70
N GLU A 54 0.84 3.99 -6.08
CA GLU A 54 0.99 3.38 -7.41
C GLU A 54 -0.39 3.26 -8.05
N GLU A 55 -0.53 3.69 -9.31
CA GLU A 55 -1.79 3.66 -10.08
C GLU A 55 -1.85 2.41 -10.96
N PHE A 56 -2.97 1.70 -10.90
CA PHE A 56 -3.24 0.46 -11.66
C PHE A 56 -4.58 0.53 -12.39
N GLU A 57 -4.66 -0.16 -13.54
CA GLU A 57 -5.92 -0.40 -14.24
C GLU A 57 -6.53 -1.74 -13.76
N SER A 58 -7.75 -1.69 -13.21
CA SER A 58 -8.49 -2.86 -12.72
C SER A 58 -8.68 -3.88 -13.86
N GLY A 59 -7.96 -5.00 -13.76
CA GLY A 59 -7.86 -6.05 -14.77
C GLY A 59 -6.41 -6.54 -15.00
N LYS A 60 -5.40 -5.73 -14.66
CA LYS A 60 -3.98 -6.15 -14.62
C LYS A 60 -3.49 -6.56 -13.22
N GLU A 61 -4.32 -6.36 -12.20
CA GLU A 61 -3.94 -6.51 -10.79
C GLU A 61 -3.79 -7.98 -10.33
N GLU A 62 -4.44 -8.92 -11.00
CA GLU A 62 -4.40 -10.35 -10.65
C GLU A 62 -3.02 -11.01 -10.87
N ILE A 63 -2.11 -10.33 -11.58
CA ILE A 63 -0.83 -10.90 -12.01
C ILE A 63 0.32 -10.56 -11.03
N GLU A 64 0.26 -9.41 -10.34
CA GLU A 64 1.42 -8.89 -9.57
C GLU A 64 1.25 -8.97 -8.05
N SER A 65 0.02 -9.17 -7.55
CA SER A 65 -0.24 -9.20 -6.10
C SER A 65 0.04 -10.58 -5.45
N GLY A 66 0.54 -11.56 -6.22
CA GLY A 66 0.66 -12.96 -5.84
C GLY A 66 1.99 -13.46 -5.27
N THR A 67 3.04 -12.63 -5.12
CA THR A 67 4.31 -13.12 -4.58
C THR A 67 5.11 -12.02 -3.86
N TYR A 68 4.71 -11.73 -2.62
CA TYR A 68 5.70 -11.35 -1.61
C TYR A 68 5.57 -12.36 -0.47
N GLU A 69 5.97 -13.59 -0.75
CA GLU A 69 6.36 -14.54 0.29
C GLU A 69 7.51 -13.89 1.05
N MET A 70 7.27 -13.53 2.31
CA MET A 70 8.35 -13.20 3.22
C MET A 70 9.26 -14.42 3.28
N PRO A 71 10.56 -14.34 2.95
CA PRO A 71 11.46 -15.44 3.26
C PRO A 71 11.46 -15.57 4.79
N SER A 72 10.85 -16.65 5.29
CA SER A 72 11.01 -17.08 6.67
C SER A 72 12.50 -17.32 6.89
N GLU A 73 13.14 -16.50 7.73
CA GLU A 73 14.54 -16.68 8.12
C GLU A 73 14.74 -18.13 8.60
N PRO A 74 15.72 -18.90 8.08
CA PRO A 74 16.03 -20.20 8.62
C PRO A 74 16.58 -20.01 10.04
N GLY A 75 15.78 -20.44 11.02
CA GLY A 75 16.11 -20.38 12.43
C GLY A 75 17.48 -21.01 12.70
N ARG A 76 18.27 -20.28 13.50
CA ARG A 76 19.49 -20.75 14.14
C ARG A 76 19.22 -22.10 14.83
N LEU A 77 19.97 -23.12 14.42
CA LEU A 77 20.14 -24.34 15.21
C LEU A 77 21.03 -24.00 16.41
N TYR A 78 20.53 -24.29 17.61
CA TYR A 78 21.33 -24.37 18.84
C TYR A 78 22.09 -25.70 18.87
#